data_AF-A0A438NAB6-F1
#
_entry.id   AF-A0A438NAB6-F1
#
_cell.length_a   1.000
_cell.length_b   1.000
_cell.length_c   1.000
_cell.angle_alpha   90.00
_cell.angle_beta   90.00
_cell.angle_gamma   90.00
#
_symmetry.space_group_name_H-M   'P 1'
#
loop_
_entity.id
_entity.type
_entity.pdbx_description
1 polymer ?
#
loop_
_entity_poly.entity_id
_entity_poly.type
_entity_poly.pdbx_seq_one_letter_code
_entity_poly.pdbx_strand_id
1 'polypeptide(L)'
;MPVVNDIVTRLTPLPSAGTFPGNIPSGQCRVYVDASWGSASCTLDTNETTAVDRRYLPSSFVDKATWIAWNLPVGRVVTLTDQYQPLVSGKSVGDLQGLGRSVDLVGTGKTETVNLLNCGVNDLLAAWFWREVDLRIGAIEMYSELNFTGLRHTLFLSEWEANVIHSLAGMWMNDDLTSIKWKTLQDGQTVTFWEHPDGSGTSFNEVKGWGSSKEISDLRNNRFCDVVSAFKWSALFPVREIIDPVTIQNVPFNALSHHSQHNWANSSDSPQTESLSIKLTKGETFTVSTTDTFVTGVKITVKAGTEAKEGPITVSMSFSVELSYEYSHSVTSTTGATNSIEVSETRNITCAPHGKTIGTLVYRLGNIPPTLYKTTAHRWYTQNVTDSTYEAPYWKRDEEISFTAGGGIGSILDATTDFYPYFGTGHDFFDMVPLEGKRIKSSKGEIYLCLDGVARLLTSSAVYQGLFGDDYNSVELLSDTVINAVAKGGAITADHALITSNDGQPEVYLLDQNKKRWIQDPTTFNFYGFNWDRVVQKNVNRFATGDVIKYVE
;
A
#
# COMPACT_ATOMS: atom_id res chain seq x y z
N MET A 1 9.39 -4.02 -15.62
CA MET A 1 9.54 -5.11 -16.61
C MET A 1 9.33 -4.54 -18.00
N PRO A 2 10.06 -5.00 -19.04
CA PRO A 2 9.78 -4.60 -20.42
C PRO A 2 8.36 -5.01 -20.81
N VAL A 3 7.69 -4.20 -21.63
CA VAL A 3 6.40 -4.60 -22.23
C VAL A 3 6.66 -5.81 -23.11
N VAL A 4 5.78 -6.83 -23.10
CA VAL A 4 6.01 -8.11 -23.80
C VAL A 4 6.37 -7.90 -25.29
N ASN A 5 5.77 -6.88 -25.92
CA ASN A 5 6.07 -6.49 -27.31
C ASN A 5 7.54 -6.09 -27.55
N ASP A 6 8.21 -5.49 -26.55
CA ASP A 6 9.64 -5.12 -26.64
C ASP A 6 10.57 -6.32 -26.45
N ILE A 7 10.07 -7.44 -25.91
CA ILE A 7 10.86 -8.65 -25.69
C ILE A 7 10.85 -9.50 -26.95
N VAL A 8 9.71 -9.58 -27.65
CA VAL A 8 9.60 -10.29 -28.93
C VAL A 8 10.63 -9.77 -29.93
N THR A 9 10.86 -8.46 -29.98
CA THR A 9 11.84 -7.85 -30.91
C THR A 9 13.29 -8.15 -30.56
N ARG A 10 13.58 -8.69 -29.37
CA ARG A 10 14.92 -9.12 -28.95
C ARG A 10 15.24 -10.56 -29.37
N LEU A 11 14.24 -11.37 -29.69
CA LEU A 11 14.44 -12.69 -30.29
C LEU A 11 14.90 -12.53 -31.74
N THR A 12 15.78 -13.42 -32.21
CA THR A 12 16.19 -13.41 -33.61
C THR A 12 14.98 -13.83 -34.48
N PRO A 13 14.62 -13.08 -35.54
CA PRO A 13 13.61 -13.52 -36.48
C PRO A 13 14.04 -14.81 -37.20
N LEU A 14 13.08 -15.68 -37.52
CA LEU A 14 13.37 -16.81 -38.41
C LEU A 14 13.74 -16.32 -39.82
N PRO A 15 14.55 -17.07 -40.58
CA PRO A 15 14.84 -16.76 -41.98
C PRO A 15 13.57 -16.63 -42.82
N SER A 16 13.23 -15.41 -43.23
CA SER A 16 11.97 -15.13 -43.92
C SER A 16 11.88 -15.81 -45.29
N ALA A 17 10.67 -16.26 -45.65
CA ALA A 17 10.30 -16.69 -47.00
C ALA A 17 9.85 -15.51 -47.90
N GLY A 18 10.09 -14.28 -47.46
CA GLY A 18 9.61 -13.05 -48.11
C GLY A 18 8.19 -12.67 -47.68
N THR A 19 7.63 -11.67 -48.37
CA THR A 19 6.31 -11.11 -48.07
C THR A 19 5.21 -12.10 -48.42
N PHE A 20 4.35 -12.39 -47.44
CA PHE A 20 3.15 -13.19 -47.66
C PHE A 20 2.08 -12.37 -48.43
N PRO A 21 1.47 -12.91 -49.50
CA PRO A 21 0.53 -12.14 -50.35
C PRO A 21 -0.88 -11.97 -49.75
N GLY A 22 -1.20 -12.66 -48.66
CA GLY A 22 -2.53 -12.62 -48.04
C GLY A 22 -2.51 -12.12 -46.60
N ASN A 23 -3.59 -12.42 -45.86
CA ASN A 23 -3.65 -12.22 -44.42
C ASN A 23 -3.79 -13.58 -43.72
N ILE A 24 -3.03 -13.79 -42.64
CA ILE A 24 -3.21 -14.94 -41.76
C ILE A 24 -4.00 -14.47 -40.53
N PRO A 25 -5.18 -15.07 -40.23
CA PRO A 25 -5.92 -14.79 -39.00
C PRO A 25 -5.07 -15.04 -37.75
N SER A 26 -5.32 -14.26 -36.68
CA SER A 26 -4.64 -14.45 -35.40
C SER A 26 -4.94 -15.84 -34.82
N GLY A 27 -3.88 -16.56 -34.43
CA GLY A 27 -3.95 -17.92 -33.92
C GLY A 27 -3.72 -19.00 -34.98
N GLN A 28 -3.41 -18.63 -36.23
CA GLN A 28 -3.22 -19.60 -37.32
C GLN A 28 -1.78 -19.62 -37.86
N CYS A 29 -1.37 -20.82 -38.29
CA CYS A 29 -0.19 -21.06 -39.12
C CYS A 29 -0.63 -21.73 -40.42
N ARG A 30 -0.07 -21.33 -41.56
CA ARG A 30 -0.28 -21.97 -42.85
C ARG A 30 1.02 -22.57 -43.36
N VAL A 31 1.02 -23.89 -43.52
CA VAL A 31 2.17 -24.69 -43.94
C VAL A 31 2.05 -24.99 -45.42
N TYR A 32 3.10 -24.74 -46.19
CA TYR A 32 3.17 -24.89 -47.65
C TYR A 32 4.17 -25.97 -48.04
N VAL A 33 3.83 -26.78 -49.04
CA VAL A 33 4.69 -27.90 -49.46
C VAL A 33 5.90 -27.47 -50.27
N ASP A 34 5.79 -26.39 -51.05
CA ASP A 34 6.90 -25.90 -51.88
C ASP A 34 7.36 -24.50 -51.44
N ALA A 35 8.48 -24.05 -51.99
CA ALA A 35 8.97 -22.68 -51.89
C ALA A 35 8.11 -21.69 -52.72
N SER A 36 6.79 -21.73 -52.53
CA SER A 36 5.80 -20.93 -53.24
C SER A 36 4.52 -20.78 -52.42
N TRP A 37 4.04 -19.54 -52.26
CA TRP A 37 2.76 -19.22 -51.62
C TRP A 37 1.52 -19.70 -52.38
N GLY A 38 1.69 -20.17 -53.62
CA GLY A 38 0.64 -20.78 -54.43
C GLY A 38 0.59 -22.31 -54.35
N SER A 39 1.52 -22.95 -53.62
CA SER A 39 1.56 -24.41 -53.49
C SER A 39 0.45 -24.94 -52.56
N ALA A 40 0.29 -26.26 -52.53
CA ALA A 40 -0.65 -26.89 -51.61
C ALA A 40 -0.32 -26.47 -50.16
N SER A 41 -1.34 -26.13 -49.39
CA SER A 41 -1.19 -25.69 -48.00
C SER A 41 -2.22 -26.30 -47.06
N CYS A 42 -1.85 -26.40 -45.79
CA CYS A 42 -2.77 -26.70 -44.70
C CYS A 42 -2.70 -25.63 -43.61
N THR A 43 -3.79 -25.49 -42.85
CA THR A 43 -3.87 -24.55 -41.73
C THR A 43 -3.78 -25.32 -40.42
N LEU A 44 -2.95 -24.83 -39.51
CA LEU A 44 -2.91 -25.21 -38.11
C LEU A 44 -3.57 -24.09 -37.32
N ASP A 45 -4.66 -24.39 -36.60
CA ASP A 45 -5.40 -23.41 -35.80
C ASP A 45 -5.25 -23.70 -34.30
N THR A 46 -4.61 -22.76 -33.60
CA THR A 46 -4.40 -22.84 -32.15
C THR A 46 -5.67 -22.53 -31.37
N ASN A 47 -6.68 -21.89 -31.97
CA ASN A 47 -7.95 -21.61 -31.30
C ASN A 47 -8.91 -22.82 -31.34
N GLU A 48 -8.67 -23.79 -32.23
CA GLU A 48 -9.47 -25.00 -32.38
C GLU A 48 -8.84 -26.25 -31.74
N THR A 49 -7.66 -26.10 -31.14
CA THR A 49 -6.90 -27.20 -30.55
C THR A 49 -6.51 -26.88 -29.12
N THR A 50 -6.40 -27.90 -28.27
CA THR A 50 -5.95 -27.72 -26.89
C THR A 50 -4.44 -27.46 -26.88
N ALA A 51 -4.00 -26.53 -26.03
CA ALA A 51 -2.58 -26.30 -25.78
C ALA A 51 -1.89 -27.60 -25.31
N VAL A 52 -0.60 -27.72 -25.60
CA VAL A 52 0.32 -28.83 -25.28
C VAL A 52 -0.02 -30.20 -25.88
N ASP A 53 -1.21 -30.38 -26.45
CA ASP A 53 -1.58 -31.59 -27.20
C ASP A 53 -0.75 -31.71 -28.48
N ARG A 54 0.14 -32.70 -28.51
CA ARG A 54 0.93 -33.03 -29.71
C ARG A 54 0.07 -33.75 -30.74
N ARG A 55 0.18 -33.34 -32.01
CA ARG A 55 -0.66 -33.80 -33.12
C ARG A 55 0.19 -34.02 -34.37
N TYR A 56 -0.17 -34.99 -35.18
CA TYR A 56 0.41 -35.13 -36.52
C TYR A 56 -0.04 -33.98 -37.42
N LEU A 57 0.82 -33.60 -38.36
CA LEU A 57 0.41 -32.86 -39.54
C LEU A 57 -0.50 -33.75 -40.41
N PRO A 58 -1.38 -33.16 -41.24
CA PRO A 58 -2.11 -33.95 -42.22
C PRO A 58 -1.13 -34.73 -43.11
N SER A 59 -1.44 -35.98 -43.44
CA SER A 59 -0.50 -36.92 -44.10
C SER A 59 0.06 -36.41 -45.44
N SER A 60 -0.64 -35.50 -46.12
CA SER A 60 -0.15 -34.86 -47.35
C SER A 60 0.92 -33.80 -47.12
N PHE A 61 1.20 -33.42 -45.87
CA PHE A 61 2.16 -32.39 -45.44
C PHE A 61 3.30 -32.91 -44.58
N VAL A 62 3.21 -34.15 -44.08
CA VAL A 62 4.31 -34.84 -43.40
C VAL A 62 5.50 -34.96 -44.36
N ASP A 63 6.68 -34.59 -43.90
CA ASP A 63 7.96 -34.64 -44.64
C ASP A 63 7.94 -33.89 -45.96
N LYS A 64 7.13 -32.82 -46.05
CA LYS A 64 6.93 -32.04 -47.27
C LYS A 64 6.90 -30.54 -47.06
N ALA A 65 6.99 -30.06 -45.81
CA ALA A 65 6.86 -28.64 -45.53
C ALA A 65 8.13 -27.87 -45.95
N THR A 66 7.95 -26.83 -46.76
CA THR A 66 9.04 -25.94 -47.19
C THR A 66 8.89 -24.52 -46.63
N TRP A 67 7.71 -23.90 -46.76
CA TRP A 67 7.45 -22.54 -46.26
C TRP A 67 6.31 -22.53 -45.23
N ILE A 68 6.38 -21.62 -44.26
CA ILE A 68 5.28 -21.38 -43.33
C ILE A 68 5.03 -19.87 -43.22
N ALA A 69 3.76 -19.48 -43.19
CA ALA A 69 3.32 -18.15 -42.77
C ALA A 69 2.46 -18.28 -41.52
N TRP A 70 2.64 -17.44 -40.50
CA TRP A 70 1.85 -17.50 -39.27
C TRP A 70 1.51 -16.12 -38.73
N ASN A 71 0.40 -16.03 -38.00
CA ASN A 71 0.07 -14.88 -37.18
C ASN A 71 -0.45 -15.40 -35.85
N LEU A 72 0.37 -15.29 -34.81
CA LEU A 72 0.05 -15.81 -33.48
C LEU A 72 0.03 -14.66 -32.46
N PRO A 73 -0.85 -14.72 -31.44
CA PRO A 73 -0.79 -13.80 -30.30
C PRO A 73 0.60 -13.76 -29.68
N VAL A 74 0.98 -12.59 -29.15
CA VAL A 74 2.27 -12.44 -28.45
C VAL A 74 2.32 -13.39 -27.25
N GLY A 75 3.38 -14.20 -27.18
CA GLY A 75 3.54 -15.24 -26.15
C GLY A 75 3.07 -16.63 -26.57
N ARG A 76 2.27 -16.74 -27.65
CA ARG A 76 1.88 -18.05 -28.20
C ARG A 76 2.98 -18.61 -29.09
N VAL A 77 3.40 -19.83 -28.83
CA VAL A 77 4.42 -20.54 -29.60
C VAL A 77 3.82 -21.80 -30.22
N VAL A 78 3.98 -21.96 -31.53
CA VAL A 78 3.71 -23.22 -32.24
C VAL A 78 5.06 -23.88 -32.53
N THR A 79 5.24 -25.12 -32.07
CA THR A 79 6.45 -25.90 -32.37
C THR A 79 6.09 -27.01 -33.33
N LEU A 80 6.81 -27.09 -34.44
CA LEU A 80 6.74 -28.21 -35.37
C LEU A 80 7.95 -29.11 -35.19
N THR A 81 7.75 -30.42 -35.27
CA THR A 81 8.77 -31.44 -34.97
C THR A 81 8.85 -32.51 -36.05
N ASP A 82 10.04 -33.08 -36.21
CA ASP A 82 10.36 -34.15 -37.16
C ASP A 82 9.64 -35.46 -36.80
N GLN A 83 9.52 -35.74 -35.51
CA GLN A 83 8.86 -36.94 -35.01
C GLN A 83 7.68 -36.60 -34.12
N TYR A 84 6.78 -37.57 -33.98
CA TYR A 84 5.70 -37.53 -33.01
C TYR A 84 6.06 -38.37 -31.78
N GLN A 85 5.96 -37.77 -30.61
CA GLN A 85 5.96 -38.46 -29.32
C GLN A 85 4.93 -37.79 -28.42
N PRO A 86 4.06 -38.53 -27.72
CA PRO A 86 3.13 -37.93 -26.77
C PRO A 86 3.90 -37.24 -25.63
N LEU A 87 3.30 -36.20 -25.04
CA LEU A 87 3.88 -35.55 -23.86
C LEU A 87 3.84 -36.53 -22.68
N VAL A 88 5.00 -36.79 -22.09
CA VAL A 88 5.10 -37.65 -20.89
C VAL A 88 4.54 -36.89 -19.69
N SER A 89 3.67 -37.55 -18.91
CA SER A 89 3.08 -36.95 -17.72
C SER A 89 4.17 -36.47 -16.73
N GLY A 90 4.03 -35.24 -16.24
CA GLY A 90 4.99 -34.62 -15.32
C GLY A 90 6.24 -34.03 -15.97
N LYS A 91 6.40 -34.13 -17.30
CA LYS A 91 7.48 -33.46 -18.03
C LYS A 91 7.06 -32.08 -18.51
N SER A 92 8.05 -31.19 -18.65
CA SER A 92 7.84 -29.90 -19.31
C SER A 92 7.39 -30.11 -20.74
N VAL A 93 6.52 -29.24 -21.24
CA VAL A 93 6.14 -29.21 -22.66
C VAL A 93 7.33 -28.87 -23.57
N GLY A 94 8.33 -28.15 -23.05
CA GLY A 94 9.59 -27.87 -23.73
C GLY A 94 10.55 -29.08 -23.80
N ASP A 95 10.26 -30.17 -23.09
CA ASP A 95 11.02 -31.43 -23.20
C ASP A 95 10.72 -32.09 -24.56
N LEU A 96 11.64 -31.91 -25.51
CA LEU A 96 11.52 -32.42 -26.87
C LEU A 96 12.23 -33.76 -27.08
N GLN A 97 12.46 -34.54 -26.00
CA GLN A 97 13.10 -35.84 -26.11
C GLN A 97 12.36 -36.73 -27.13
N GLY A 98 13.10 -37.26 -28.10
CA GLY A 98 12.57 -38.17 -29.13
C GLY A 98 11.67 -37.51 -30.19
N LEU A 99 11.51 -36.19 -30.17
CA LEU A 99 10.76 -35.46 -31.22
C LEU A 99 11.62 -35.09 -32.44
N GLY A 100 12.92 -35.39 -32.39
CA GLY A 100 13.87 -35.06 -33.45
C GLY A 100 14.09 -33.55 -33.56
N ARG A 101 14.27 -33.08 -34.79
CA ARG A 101 14.47 -31.66 -35.09
C ARG A 101 13.19 -30.86 -34.89
N SER A 102 13.33 -29.59 -34.54
CA SER A 102 12.19 -28.74 -34.24
C SER A 102 12.36 -27.31 -34.78
N VAL A 103 11.25 -26.64 -35.03
CA VAL A 103 11.22 -25.18 -35.25
C VAL A 103 10.12 -24.55 -34.41
N ASP A 104 10.47 -23.46 -33.72
CA ASP A 104 9.55 -22.68 -32.89
C ASP A 104 9.08 -21.43 -33.65
N LEU A 105 7.77 -21.36 -33.91
CA LEU A 105 7.09 -20.20 -34.46
C LEU A 105 6.56 -19.35 -33.30
N VAL A 106 7.26 -18.26 -33.00
CA VAL A 106 6.91 -17.35 -31.90
C VAL A 106 5.91 -16.30 -32.39
N GLY A 107 4.83 -16.09 -31.63
CA GLY A 107 3.84 -15.07 -31.93
C GLY A 107 4.33 -13.66 -31.66
N THR A 108 4.19 -12.80 -32.67
CA THR A 108 4.56 -11.39 -32.64
C THR A 108 3.33 -10.47 -32.69
N GLY A 109 2.13 -11.04 -32.80
CA GLY A 109 0.89 -10.32 -33.08
C GLY A 109 0.78 -9.83 -34.54
N LYS A 110 1.69 -10.26 -35.41
CA LYS A 110 1.74 -9.91 -36.83
C LYS A 110 1.96 -11.17 -37.68
N THR A 111 1.72 -11.04 -38.99
CA THR A 111 2.05 -12.11 -39.94
C THR A 111 3.57 -12.17 -40.15
N GLU A 112 4.15 -13.32 -39.86
CA GLU A 112 5.56 -13.66 -40.06
C GLU A 112 5.67 -14.81 -41.07
N THR A 113 6.86 -14.99 -41.64
CA THR A 113 7.13 -16.07 -42.59
C THR A 113 8.47 -16.73 -42.31
N VAL A 114 8.60 -18.01 -42.69
CA VAL A 114 9.85 -18.76 -42.58
C VAL A 114 10.06 -19.64 -43.80
N ASN A 115 11.31 -19.67 -44.26
CA ASN A 115 11.82 -20.64 -45.22
C ASN A 115 12.56 -21.76 -44.47
N LEU A 116 11.99 -22.95 -44.44
CA LEU A 116 12.50 -24.08 -43.66
C LEU A 116 13.83 -24.64 -44.22
N LEU A 117 14.15 -24.39 -45.50
CA LEU A 117 15.46 -24.70 -46.09
C LEU A 117 16.59 -24.04 -45.30
N ASN A 118 16.35 -22.81 -44.85
CA ASN A 118 17.33 -22.02 -44.11
C ASN A 118 17.29 -22.30 -42.59
N CYS A 119 16.45 -23.22 -42.14
CA CYS A 119 16.30 -23.60 -40.74
C CYS A 119 16.75 -25.05 -40.45
N GLY A 120 17.20 -25.79 -41.48
CA GLY A 120 17.61 -27.19 -41.34
C GLY A 120 16.48 -28.19 -41.09
N VAL A 121 15.22 -27.81 -41.36
CA VAL A 121 14.01 -28.61 -41.09
C VAL A 121 13.06 -28.74 -42.30
N ASN A 122 13.54 -28.44 -43.50
CA ASN A 122 12.78 -28.59 -44.75
C ASN A 122 12.47 -30.06 -45.04
N ASP A 123 11.22 -30.36 -45.43
CA ASP A 123 10.76 -31.71 -45.79
C ASP A 123 10.96 -32.76 -44.69
N LEU A 124 10.85 -32.32 -43.42
CA LEU A 124 11.10 -33.18 -42.26
C LEU A 124 10.00 -33.14 -41.22
N LEU A 125 9.15 -32.10 -41.24
CA LEU A 125 8.17 -31.90 -40.17
C LEU A 125 7.03 -32.91 -40.29
N ALA A 126 6.71 -33.58 -39.20
CA ALA A 126 5.64 -34.58 -39.12
C ALA A 126 4.57 -34.26 -38.07
N ALA A 127 4.91 -33.51 -37.02
CA ALA A 127 4.02 -33.20 -35.92
C ALA A 127 4.12 -31.74 -35.48
N TRP A 128 3.15 -31.30 -34.68
CA TRP A 128 3.12 -29.98 -34.11
C TRP A 128 2.33 -29.95 -32.79
N PHE A 129 2.55 -28.89 -32.02
CA PHE A 129 1.77 -28.51 -30.86
C PHE A 129 1.91 -27.01 -30.61
N TRP A 130 1.13 -26.47 -29.68
CA TRP A 130 1.25 -25.07 -29.30
C TRP A 130 1.15 -24.88 -27.79
N ARG A 131 1.68 -23.77 -27.29
CA ARG A 131 1.55 -23.36 -25.88
C ARG A 131 1.69 -21.87 -25.70
N GLU A 132 1.34 -21.39 -24.51
CA GLU A 132 1.64 -20.04 -24.07
C GLU A 132 2.96 -20.03 -23.30
N VAL A 133 3.77 -19.02 -23.58
CA VAL A 133 5.10 -18.82 -23.02
C VAL A 133 5.20 -17.42 -22.44
N ASP A 134 5.69 -17.32 -21.21
CA ASP A 134 6.00 -16.01 -20.63
C ASP A 134 7.38 -15.55 -21.07
N LEU A 135 7.42 -14.83 -22.20
CA LEU A 135 8.65 -14.27 -22.75
C LEU A 135 9.36 -13.31 -21.79
N ARG A 136 8.67 -12.76 -20.78
CA ARG A 136 9.30 -11.87 -19.78
C ARG A 136 10.32 -12.58 -18.92
N ILE A 137 10.19 -13.89 -18.74
CA ILE A 137 11.13 -14.70 -17.97
C ILE A 137 12.45 -14.88 -18.74
N GLY A 138 12.44 -14.75 -20.06
CA GLY A 138 13.61 -14.85 -20.92
C GLY A 138 13.66 -16.16 -21.70
N ALA A 139 14.52 -16.19 -22.71
CA ALA A 139 14.74 -17.33 -23.58
C ALA A 139 16.19 -17.40 -24.06
N ILE A 140 16.65 -18.61 -24.38
CA ILE A 140 17.98 -18.86 -24.94
C ILE A 140 17.82 -19.46 -26.33
N GLU A 141 18.37 -18.81 -27.35
CA GLU A 141 18.42 -19.33 -28.71
C GLU A 141 19.72 -20.12 -28.89
N MET A 142 19.60 -21.42 -29.13
CA MET A 142 20.68 -22.37 -29.33
C MET A 142 20.77 -22.75 -30.79
N TYR A 143 21.98 -22.76 -31.34
CA TYR A 143 22.25 -23.01 -32.76
C TYR A 143 23.25 -24.14 -32.94
N SER A 144 22.97 -25.01 -33.91
CA SER A 144 23.81 -26.16 -34.23
C SER A 144 25.06 -25.82 -35.05
N GLU A 145 25.18 -24.57 -35.51
CA GLU A 145 26.32 -24.11 -36.29
C GLU A 145 26.87 -22.79 -35.78
N LEU A 146 27.99 -22.36 -36.37
CA LEU A 146 28.65 -21.09 -36.06
C LEU A 146 27.82 -19.90 -36.52
N ASN A 147 28.06 -18.74 -35.90
CA ASN A 147 27.47 -17.46 -36.32
C ASN A 147 25.94 -17.50 -36.40
N PHE A 148 25.29 -18.28 -35.54
CA PHE A 148 23.84 -18.34 -35.40
C PHE A 148 23.12 -18.86 -36.64
N THR A 149 23.73 -19.81 -37.35
CA THR A 149 23.14 -20.53 -38.50
C THR A 149 22.74 -21.95 -38.13
N GLY A 150 22.24 -22.70 -39.11
CA GLY A 150 21.82 -24.10 -38.92
C GLY A 150 20.49 -24.23 -38.19
N LEU A 151 20.32 -25.34 -37.49
CA LEU A 151 19.12 -25.62 -36.71
C LEU A 151 19.10 -24.76 -35.47
N ARG A 152 17.93 -24.16 -35.19
CA ARG A 152 17.71 -23.35 -33.99
C ARG A 152 16.71 -24.01 -33.05
N HIS A 153 17.10 -24.19 -31.79
CA HIS A 153 16.21 -24.57 -30.70
C HIS A 153 16.13 -23.43 -29.67
N THR A 154 14.92 -23.13 -29.17
CA THR A 154 14.73 -22.05 -28.20
C THR A 154 14.33 -22.61 -26.84
N LEU A 155 15.16 -22.39 -25.82
CA LEU A 155 14.80 -22.67 -24.43
C LEU A 155 14.01 -21.49 -23.88
N PHE A 156 12.69 -21.62 -23.78
CA PHE A 156 11.86 -20.63 -23.09
C PHE A 156 11.89 -20.88 -21.59
N LEU A 157 12.52 -19.99 -20.81
CA LEU A 157 12.80 -20.26 -19.39
C LEU A 157 11.53 -20.45 -18.55
N SER A 158 10.39 -19.88 -18.97
CA SER A 158 9.09 -20.09 -18.32
C SER A 158 8.59 -21.53 -18.33
N GLU A 159 9.17 -22.40 -19.16
CA GLU A 159 8.80 -23.81 -19.29
C GLU A 159 9.59 -24.72 -18.36
N TRP A 160 10.61 -24.19 -17.70
CA TRP A 160 11.58 -24.97 -16.96
C TRP A 160 11.66 -24.45 -15.52
N GLU A 161 11.66 -25.37 -14.56
CA GLU A 161 11.81 -24.99 -13.15
C GLU A 161 13.17 -24.34 -12.91
N ALA A 162 13.19 -23.16 -12.28
CA ALA A 162 14.43 -22.48 -11.93
C ALA A 162 15.24 -23.28 -10.91
N ASN A 163 16.56 -23.15 -10.93
CA ASN A 163 17.50 -23.77 -9.98
C ASN A 163 17.52 -25.31 -10.00
N VAL A 164 16.84 -25.94 -10.97
CA VAL A 164 16.89 -27.37 -11.23
C VAL A 164 17.74 -27.64 -12.47
N ILE A 165 18.54 -28.70 -12.43
CA ILE A 165 19.31 -29.17 -13.60
C ILE A 165 18.34 -29.94 -14.50
N HIS A 166 18.23 -29.48 -15.74
CA HIS A 166 17.42 -30.09 -16.79
C HIS A 166 18.33 -30.77 -17.81
N SER A 167 18.07 -32.05 -18.05
CA SER A 167 18.79 -32.82 -19.07
C SER A 167 18.25 -32.50 -20.47
N LEU A 168 19.15 -32.39 -21.44
CA LEU A 168 18.85 -32.32 -22.87
C LEU A 168 18.93 -33.70 -23.54
N ALA A 169 19.21 -34.77 -22.79
CA ALA A 169 19.46 -36.10 -23.35
C ALA A 169 18.31 -36.60 -24.24
N GLY A 170 18.62 -36.87 -25.50
CA GLY A 170 17.64 -37.31 -26.51
C GLY A 170 16.81 -36.18 -27.13
N MET A 171 17.05 -34.92 -26.77
CA MET A 171 16.71 -33.76 -27.60
C MET A 171 17.77 -33.59 -28.69
N TRP A 172 17.41 -33.00 -29.83
CA TRP A 172 18.35 -32.85 -30.95
C TRP A 172 19.56 -31.96 -30.61
N MET A 173 19.39 -30.96 -29.75
CA MET A 173 20.48 -30.04 -29.37
C MET A 173 21.50 -30.68 -28.40
N ASN A 174 21.28 -31.91 -27.95
CA ASN A 174 22.22 -32.62 -27.10
C ASN A 174 23.51 -32.91 -27.87
N ASP A 175 24.63 -32.42 -27.35
CA ASP A 175 25.97 -32.51 -27.96
C ASP A 175 26.07 -31.85 -29.35
N ASP A 176 25.18 -30.90 -29.67
CA ASP A 176 25.13 -30.25 -31.00
C ASP A 176 25.23 -28.71 -30.91
N LEU A 177 25.43 -28.15 -29.72
CA LEU A 177 25.45 -26.69 -29.53
C LEU A 177 26.77 -26.05 -29.94
N THR A 178 26.73 -25.19 -30.95
CA THR A 178 27.90 -24.49 -31.49
C THR A 178 27.86 -22.96 -31.27
N SER A 179 26.69 -22.34 -31.27
CA SER A 179 26.55 -20.90 -30.96
C SER A 179 25.24 -20.57 -30.23
N ILE A 180 25.21 -19.46 -29.48
CA ILE A 180 24.10 -19.12 -28.59
C ILE A 180 23.80 -17.61 -28.52
N LYS A 181 22.52 -17.27 -28.32
CA LYS A 181 22.04 -15.91 -28.00
C LYS A 181 21.09 -15.93 -26.82
N TRP A 182 21.10 -14.87 -26.01
CA TRP A 182 20.23 -14.74 -24.82
C TRP A 182 19.78 -13.30 -24.59
N LYS A 183 19.45 -12.59 -25.67
CA LYS A 183 19.09 -11.16 -25.65
C LYS A 183 17.82 -10.84 -24.83
N THR A 184 16.98 -11.84 -24.58
CA THR A 184 15.77 -11.72 -23.77
C THR A 184 16.01 -12.00 -22.28
N LEU A 185 17.18 -12.50 -21.90
CA LEU A 185 17.53 -12.79 -20.51
C LEU A 185 17.55 -11.48 -19.69
N GLN A 186 16.79 -11.45 -18.60
CA GLN A 186 16.68 -10.28 -17.73
C GLN A 186 17.96 -10.08 -16.93
N ASP A 187 18.22 -8.84 -16.55
CA ASP A 187 19.30 -8.53 -15.64
C ASP A 187 19.11 -9.29 -14.31
N GLY A 188 20.20 -9.82 -13.75
CA GLY A 188 20.13 -10.72 -12.59
C GLY A 188 19.65 -12.14 -12.90
N GLN A 189 19.63 -12.62 -14.14
CA GLN A 189 19.46 -14.04 -14.44
C GLN A 189 20.75 -14.66 -14.97
N THR A 190 20.91 -15.97 -14.79
CA THR A 190 22.04 -16.74 -15.32
C THR A 190 21.55 -18.06 -15.90
N VAL A 191 22.27 -18.58 -16.88
CA VAL A 191 22.14 -19.95 -17.34
C VAL A 191 23.51 -20.61 -17.29
N THR A 192 23.55 -21.80 -16.71
CA THR A 192 24.70 -22.69 -16.75
C THR A 192 24.39 -23.86 -17.66
N PHE A 193 25.35 -24.23 -18.51
CA PHE A 193 25.32 -25.44 -19.30
C PHE A 193 26.37 -26.44 -18.81
N TRP A 194 26.12 -27.73 -19.00
CA TRP A 194 27.04 -28.81 -18.62
C TRP A 194 27.23 -29.85 -19.73
N GLU A 195 28.41 -30.47 -19.69
CA GLU A 195 28.82 -31.57 -20.56
C GLU A 195 28.03 -32.86 -20.32
N HIS A 196 27.60 -33.12 -19.08
CA HIS A 196 26.85 -34.33 -18.77
C HIS A 196 25.38 -34.05 -18.42
N PRO A 197 24.47 -35.00 -18.72
CA PRO A 197 23.03 -34.89 -18.44
C PRO A 197 22.63 -34.61 -16.99
N ASP A 198 23.48 -34.97 -16.03
CA ASP A 198 23.25 -34.81 -14.58
C ASP A 198 23.82 -33.49 -14.02
N GLY A 199 24.37 -32.63 -14.87
CA GLY A 199 25.03 -31.39 -14.48
C GLY A 199 26.43 -31.59 -13.89
N SER A 200 27.06 -32.74 -14.15
CA SER A 200 28.49 -32.96 -13.90
C SER A 200 29.34 -32.64 -15.15
N GLY A 201 30.66 -32.84 -15.04
CA GLY A 201 31.60 -32.59 -16.13
C GLY A 201 31.98 -31.11 -16.28
N THR A 202 32.46 -30.74 -17.47
CA THR A 202 32.79 -29.34 -17.80
C THR A 202 31.52 -28.49 -17.78
N SER A 203 31.59 -27.28 -17.23
CA SER A 203 30.45 -26.35 -17.16
C SER A 203 30.75 -25.02 -17.85
N PHE A 204 29.74 -24.46 -18.51
CA PHE A 204 29.80 -23.15 -19.14
C PHE A 204 28.86 -22.16 -18.42
N ASN A 205 29.45 -21.10 -17.83
CA ASN A 205 28.78 -20.17 -16.90
C ASN A 205 28.81 -18.70 -17.37
N GLU A 206 28.98 -18.45 -18.66
CA GLU A 206 29.08 -17.08 -19.19
C GLU A 206 27.73 -16.50 -19.66
N VAL A 207 26.66 -17.31 -19.67
CA VAL A 207 25.32 -16.85 -20.06
C VAL A 207 24.70 -16.07 -18.90
N LYS A 208 24.85 -14.75 -18.97
CA LYS A 208 24.46 -13.81 -17.93
C LYS A 208 23.50 -12.75 -18.44
N GLY A 209 22.54 -12.42 -17.59
CA GLY A 209 21.50 -11.42 -17.79
C GLY A 209 22.03 -9.99 -17.80
N TRP A 210 23.22 -9.76 -17.25
CA TRP A 210 23.96 -8.49 -17.26
C TRP A 210 25.16 -8.52 -18.22
N GLY A 211 25.84 -7.38 -18.37
CA GLY A 211 26.99 -7.23 -19.27
C GLY A 211 26.59 -6.95 -20.73
N SER A 212 27.58 -6.49 -21.51
CA SER A 212 27.38 -6.01 -22.88
C SER A 212 27.26 -7.14 -23.92
N SER A 213 27.85 -8.30 -23.66
CA SER A 213 27.74 -9.46 -24.55
C SER A 213 26.50 -10.29 -24.21
N LYS A 214 25.67 -10.55 -25.22
CA LYS A 214 24.44 -11.36 -25.14
C LYS A 214 24.41 -12.51 -26.15
N GLU A 215 25.57 -12.82 -26.70
CA GLU A 215 25.72 -13.84 -27.73
C GLU A 215 27.15 -14.34 -27.81
N ILE A 216 27.30 -15.61 -28.21
CA ILE A 216 28.59 -16.22 -28.55
C ILE A 216 28.41 -16.93 -29.88
N SER A 217 29.09 -16.42 -30.90
CA SER A 217 29.00 -16.94 -32.27
C SER A 217 29.82 -18.20 -32.50
N ASP A 218 30.74 -18.55 -31.59
CA ASP A 218 31.63 -19.71 -31.70
C ASP A 218 32.07 -20.22 -30.33
N LEU A 219 31.39 -21.26 -29.84
CA LEU A 219 31.68 -21.89 -28.55
C LEU A 219 32.97 -22.73 -28.55
N ARG A 220 33.60 -22.97 -29.70
CA ARG A 220 34.91 -23.66 -29.76
C ARG A 220 35.98 -22.84 -29.07
N ASN A 221 35.88 -21.51 -29.13
CA ASN A 221 36.76 -20.60 -28.42
C ASN A 221 36.67 -20.76 -26.88
N ASN A 222 35.53 -21.24 -26.39
CA ASN A 222 35.28 -21.54 -24.99
C ASN A 222 35.50 -23.03 -24.64
N ARG A 223 35.93 -23.87 -25.61
CA ARG A 223 36.04 -25.33 -25.48
C ARG A 223 34.74 -25.99 -25.01
N PHE A 224 33.60 -25.45 -25.46
CA PHE A 224 32.27 -25.91 -25.05
C PHE A 224 31.33 -26.07 -26.26
N CYS A 225 31.89 -26.43 -27.42
CA CYS A 225 31.16 -26.73 -28.64
C CYS A 225 30.78 -28.22 -28.65
N ASP A 226 29.56 -28.54 -29.08
CA ASP A 226 29.10 -29.92 -29.36
C ASP A 226 29.23 -30.86 -28.17
N VAL A 227 29.04 -30.33 -26.96
CA VAL A 227 29.13 -31.08 -25.70
C VAL A 227 27.96 -30.81 -24.75
N VAL A 228 27.02 -29.93 -25.10
CA VAL A 228 25.97 -29.57 -24.14
C VAL A 228 24.99 -30.72 -23.93
N SER A 229 24.80 -31.12 -22.69
CA SER A 229 23.87 -32.20 -22.33
C SER A 229 22.91 -31.84 -21.19
N ALA A 230 23.14 -30.74 -20.49
CA ALA A 230 22.22 -30.23 -19.47
C ALA A 230 22.33 -28.72 -19.32
N PHE A 231 21.30 -28.13 -18.73
CA PHE A 231 21.28 -26.71 -18.37
C PHE A 231 20.54 -26.46 -17.06
N LYS A 232 20.78 -25.29 -16.47
CA LYS A 232 20.06 -24.77 -15.31
C LYS A 232 19.99 -23.28 -15.48
N TRP A 233 18.82 -22.72 -15.32
CA TRP A 233 18.68 -21.27 -15.21
C TRP A 233 18.41 -20.89 -13.76
N SER A 234 18.96 -19.76 -13.35
CA SER A 234 18.89 -19.29 -11.96
C SER A 234 18.72 -17.78 -11.94
N ALA A 235 17.86 -17.31 -11.04
CA ALA A 235 17.84 -15.91 -10.65
C ALA A 235 19.01 -15.64 -9.68
N LEU A 236 19.67 -14.51 -9.87
CA LEU A 236 20.67 -13.98 -8.97
C LEU A 236 19.95 -13.16 -7.91
N PHE A 237 19.86 -13.72 -6.71
CA PHE A 237 19.26 -13.03 -5.58
C PHE A 237 20.28 -12.10 -4.88
N PRO A 238 19.83 -10.94 -4.37
CA PRO A 238 20.69 -10.10 -3.56
C PRO A 238 21.06 -10.83 -2.25
N VAL A 239 22.32 -10.73 -1.83
CA VAL A 239 22.78 -11.25 -0.54
C VAL A 239 22.36 -10.36 0.63
N ARG A 240 22.00 -9.11 0.33
CA ARG A 240 21.49 -8.11 1.26
C ARG A 240 20.56 -7.18 0.49
N GLU A 241 19.43 -6.82 1.10
CA GLU A 241 18.50 -5.83 0.58
C GLU A 241 18.11 -4.85 1.69
N ILE A 242 18.01 -3.57 1.34
CA ILE A 242 17.39 -2.53 2.16
C ILE A 242 16.42 -1.76 1.26
N ILE A 243 15.15 -1.72 1.63
CA ILE A 243 14.13 -0.96 0.90
C ILE A 243 13.84 0.32 1.67
N ASP A 244 13.92 1.46 0.97
CA ASP A 244 13.60 2.75 1.56
C ASP A 244 12.13 2.78 2.02
N PRO A 245 11.86 3.30 3.23
CA PRO A 245 10.50 3.39 3.74
C PRO A 245 9.65 4.36 2.90
N VAL A 246 8.42 3.97 2.59
CA VAL A 246 7.48 4.86 1.92
C VAL A 246 6.66 5.63 2.96
N THR A 247 6.75 6.96 2.91
CA THR A 247 5.88 7.83 3.70
C THR A 247 4.60 8.07 2.92
N ILE A 248 3.46 7.75 3.52
CA ILE A 248 2.16 8.03 2.93
C ILE A 248 1.48 9.12 3.78
N GLN A 249 0.99 10.15 3.10
CA GLN A 249 0.42 11.36 3.68
C GLN A 249 -1.05 11.51 3.27
N ASN A 250 -1.78 12.36 4.00
CA ASN A 250 -3.14 12.79 3.65
C ASN A 250 -4.14 11.63 3.50
N VAL A 251 -4.12 10.68 4.43
CA VAL A 251 -5.11 9.58 4.43
C VAL A 251 -6.52 10.14 4.58
N PRO A 252 -7.45 9.83 3.66
CA PRO A 252 -8.84 10.23 3.82
C PRO A 252 -9.45 9.47 5.01
N PHE A 253 -10.09 10.22 5.91
CA PHE A 253 -10.77 9.66 7.07
C PHE A 253 -12.20 9.28 6.76
N ASN A 254 -12.62 8.19 7.37
CA ASN A 254 -14.02 7.78 7.42
C ASN A 254 -14.75 8.73 8.37
N ALA A 255 -16.02 9.05 8.09
CA ALA A 255 -16.86 9.82 9.02
C ALA A 255 -17.14 9.08 10.35
N LEU A 256 -16.85 7.77 10.39
CA LEU A 256 -17.01 6.92 11.57
C LEU A 256 -15.83 7.12 12.52
N SER A 257 -16.12 7.70 13.68
CA SER A 257 -15.19 7.85 14.79
C SER A 257 -15.58 6.89 15.92
N HIS A 258 -14.59 6.20 16.47
CA HIS A 258 -14.75 5.47 17.71
C HIS A 258 -14.36 6.39 18.85
N HIS A 259 -15.12 6.38 19.94
CA HIS A 259 -14.77 7.16 21.12
C HIS A 259 -14.76 6.29 22.37
N SER A 260 -13.84 6.59 23.26
CA SER A 260 -13.83 6.09 24.64
C SER A 260 -14.02 7.29 25.55
N GLN A 261 -15.13 7.31 26.28
CA GLN A 261 -15.42 8.35 27.24
C GLN A 261 -15.46 7.74 28.64
N HIS A 262 -14.84 8.41 29.59
CA HIS A 262 -14.92 8.03 30.99
C HIS A 262 -15.07 9.25 31.89
N ASN A 263 -15.83 9.06 32.96
CA ASN A 263 -16.14 10.08 33.94
C ASN A 263 -15.45 9.73 35.26
N TRP A 264 -14.51 10.56 35.70
CA TRP A 264 -13.89 10.44 37.02
C TRP A 264 -14.42 11.51 37.96
N ALA A 265 -14.59 11.14 39.22
CA ALA A 265 -14.88 12.07 40.31
C ALA A 265 -13.72 12.04 41.29
N ASN A 266 -13.10 13.19 41.52
CA ASN A 266 -12.07 13.36 42.53
C ASN A 266 -12.64 14.17 43.69
N SER A 267 -12.94 13.50 44.80
CA SER A 267 -13.46 14.12 46.04
C SER A 267 -12.37 14.45 47.06
N SER A 268 -11.10 14.25 46.70
CA SER A 268 -9.97 14.53 47.59
C SER A 268 -9.47 15.95 47.42
N ASP A 269 -8.69 16.42 48.40
CA ASP A 269 -8.04 17.74 48.38
C ASP A 269 -6.82 17.80 47.44
N SER A 270 -6.45 16.69 46.78
CA SER A 270 -5.26 16.58 45.93
C SER A 270 -5.62 16.09 44.53
N PRO A 271 -4.91 16.54 43.47
CA PRO A 271 -5.12 16.02 42.12
C PRO A 271 -4.90 14.51 42.06
N GLN A 272 -5.70 13.83 41.25
CA GLN A 272 -5.56 12.38 41.00
C GLN A 272 -5.21 12.15 39.53
N THR A 273 -4.47 11.08 39.24
CA THR A 273 -4.12 10.70 37.86
C THR A 273 -4.82 9.42 37.50
N GLU A 274 -5.58 9.45 36.42
CA GLU A 274 -6.41 8.35 35.95
C GLU A 274 -6.04 7.97 34.52
N SER A 275 -6.22 6.70 34.15
CA SER A 275 -5.88 6.22 32.81
C SER A 275 -7.12 6.13 31.91
N LEU A 276 -7.11 6.81 30.77
CA LEU A 276 -8.09 6.63 29.70
C LEU A 276 -7.50 5.77 28.60
N SER A 277 -8.15 4.65 28.28
CA SER A 277 -7.71 3.78 27.19
C SER A 277 -8.79 3.61 26.14
N ILE A 278 -8.35 3.42 24.89
CA ILE A 278 -9.20 2.94 23.81
C ILE A 278 -8.51 1.71 23.20
N LYS A 279 -9.27 0.63 23.01
CA LYS A 279 -8.86 -0.55 22.25
C LYS A 279 -9.98 -0.93 21.29
N LEU A 280 -9.67 -1.04 20.00
CA LEU A 280 -10.65 -1.50 19.02
C LEU A 280 -10.76 -3.03 19.07
N THR A 281 -11.99 -3.54 19.00
CA THR A 281 -12.30 -4.98 19.09
C THR A 281 -11.91 -5.77 17.84
N LYS A 282 -11.72 -5.07 16.71
CA LYS A 282 -11.28 -5.64 15.44
C LYS A 282 -10.08 -4.85 14.93
N GLY A 283 -8.96 -5.53 14.68
CA GLY A 283 -7.81 -4.93 14.01
C GLY A 283 -8.15 -4.62 12.55
N GLU A 284 -7.57 -3.54 12.03
CA GLU A 284 -7.67 -3.23 10.61
C GLU A 284 -6.61 -3.99 9.82
N THR A 285 -6.94 -4.31 8.57
CA THR A 285 -6.02 -4.97 7.66
C THR A 285 -5.41 -3.98 6.70
N PHE A 286 -4.09 -3.90 6.68
CA PHE A 286 -3.32 -3.20 5.65
C PHE A 286 -2.60 -4.22 4.79
N THR A 287 -2.79 -4.14 3.47
CA THR A 287 -2.26 -5.11 2.52
C THR A 287 -1.27 -4.42 1.58
N VAL A 288 -0.11 -5.05 1.41
CA VAL A 288 0.85 -4.73 0.35
C VAL A 288 0.93 -5.91 -0.60
N SER A 289 0.99 -5.65 -1.90
CA SER A 289 1.19 -6.64 -2.94
C SER A 289 2.18 -6.17 -3.99
N THR A 290 2.93 -7.12 -4.56
CA THR A 290 3.85 -6.91 -5.67
C THR A 290 3.57 -7.94 -6.78
N THR A 291 3.88 -7.56 -8.01
CA THR A 291 3.79 -8.40 -9.22
C THR A 291 5.16 -8.93 -9.65
N ASP A 292 6.21 -8.69 -8.86
CA ASP A 292 7.54 -9.23 -9.11
C ASP A 292 7.54 -10.76 -8.92
N THR A 293 7.86 -11.49 -10.00
CA THR A 293 7.88 -12.96 -10.05
C THR A 293 8.99 -13.63 -9.25
N PHE A 294 9.95 -12.84 -8.75
CA PHE A 294 11.05 -13.33 -7.91
C PHE A 294 10.79 -13.12 -6.42
N VAL A 295 9.74 -12.36 -6.06
CA VAL A 295 9.37 -12.09 -4.67
C VAL A 295 8.27 -13.06 -4.23
N THR A 296 8.57 -13.85 -3.20
CA THR A 296 7.65 -14.86 -2.63
C THR A 296 7.18 -14.57 -1.22
N GLY A 297 7.75 -13.56 -0.58
CA GLY A 297 7.23 -13.02 0.67
C GLY A 297 7.41 -11.52 0.72
N VAL A 298 6.45 -10.83 1.33
CA VAL A 298 6.55 -9.41 1.67
C VAL A 298 6.34 -9.31 3.18
N LYS A 299 7.23 -8.64 3.92
CA LYS A 299 6.97 -8.26 5.31
C LYS A 299 6.72 -6.77 5.37
N ILE A 300 5.74 -6.38 6.17
CA ILE A 300 5.28 -4.99 6.24
C ILE A 300 5.29 -4.54 7.69
N THR A 301 5.99 -3.44 7.97
CA THR A 301 5.86 -2.72 9.24
C THR A 301 5.25 -1.36 8.97
N VAL A 302 4.18 -1.02 9.71
CA VAL A 302 3.53 0.30 9.65
C VAL A 302 3.87 1.05 10.93
N LYS A 303 4.52 2.21 10.81
CA LYS A 303 4.81 3.10 11.95
C LYS A 303 3.91 4.33 11.86
N ALA A 304 3.06 4.55 12.86
CA ALA A 304 2.21 5.73 12.95
C ALA A 304 2.99 6.95 13.45
N GLY A 305 2.94 8.07 12.72
CA GLY A 305 3.43 9.37 13.16
C GLY A 305 2.25 10.30 13.46
N THR A 306 2.11 10.72 14.72
CA THR A 306 1.17 11.79 15.09
C THR A 306 1.91 13.09 15.30
N GLU A 307 1.60 14.12 14.52
CA GLU A 307 1.84 15.51 14.93
C GLU A 307 0.55 16.03 15.55
N ALA A 308 0.48 16.06 16.89
CA ALA A 308 -0.54 16.82 17.59
C ALA A 308 -0.08 18.29 17.60
N LYS A 309 -0.77 19.16 16.85
CA LYS A 309 -0.65 20.62 17.02
C LYS A 309 -1.88 21.11 17.77
N GLU A 310 -1.67 21.83 18.87
CA GLU A 310 -2.74 22.57 19.55
C GLU A 310 -3.35 23.59 18.58
N GLY A 311 -4.66 23.52 18.34
CA GLY A 311 -5.41 24.49 17.54
C GLY A 311 -6.53 23.87 16.69
N PRO A 312 -7.45 24.69 16.16
CA PRO A 312 -8.60 24.19 15.43
C PRO A 312 -8.18 23.61 14.06
N ILE A 313 -8.25 22.28 13.97
CA ILE A 313 -8.65 21.48 12.81
C ILE A 313 -7.76 21.57 11.56
N THR A 314 -6.57 20.98 11.60
CA THR A 314 -6.04 20.18 10.47
C THR A 314 -5.01 19.19 11.02
N VAL A 315 -5.41 17.95 11.27
CA VAL A 315 -4.46 16.88 11.62
C VAL A 315 -4.06 16.17 10.34
N SER A 316 -2.81 16.36 9.93
CA SER A 316 -2.19 15.52 8.90
C SER A 316 -1.50 14.35 9.59
N MET A 317 -1.88 13.13 9.22
CA MET A 317 -1.15 11.94 9.64
C MET A 317 -0.18 11.51 8.54
N SER A 318 1.00 11.08 8.97
CA SER A 318 1.95 10.37 8.13
C SER A 318 2.23 9.00 8.73
N PHE A 319 2.41 8.02 7.86
CA PHE A 319 2.83 6.68 8.27
C PHE A 319 3.93 6.22 7.33
N SER A 320 4.82 5.44 7.90
CA SER A 320 5.93 4.83 7.19
C SER A 320 5.64 3.36 6.96
N VAL A 321 5.75 2.92 5.71
CA VAL A 321 5.66 1.52 5.31
C VAL A 321 7.07 1.02 5.02
N GLU A 322 7.55 0.10 5.86
CA GLU A 322 8.81 -0.62 5.65
C GLU A 322 8.53 -1.98 5.02
N LEU A 323 9.31 -2.33 4.00
CA LEU A 323 9.20 -3.59 3.26
C LEU A 323 10.46 -4.43 3.43
N SER A 324 10.29 -5.75 3.42
CA SER A 324 11.39 -6.67 3.08
C SER A 324 10.84 -7.81 2.24
N TYR A 325 11.64 -8.27 1.28
CA TYR A 325 11.28 -9.36 0.39
C TYR A 325 11.96 -10.67 0.77
N GLU A 326 11.23 -11.76 0.59
CA GLU A 326 11.79 -13.11 0.53
C GLU A 326 11.76 -13.57 -0.91
N TYR A 327 12.83 -14.24 -1.35
CA TYR A 327 13.00 -14.60 -2.75
C TYR A 327 12.95 -16.11 -2.95
N SER A 328 12.12 -16.50 -3.90
CA SER A 328 12.19 -17.78 -4.58
C SER A 328 11.54 -17.61 -5.95
N HIS A 329 11.78 -18.52 -6.89
CA HIS A 329 11.05 -18.42 -8.15
C HIS A 329 9.65 -19.02 -7.96
N SER A 330 8.61 -18.24 -8.26
CA SER A 330 7.23 -18.72 -8.35
C SER A 330 6.68 -18.44 -9.75
N VAL A 331 5.97 -19.43 -10.31
CA VAL A 331 5.23 -19.29 -11.59
C VAL A 331 3.99 -18.39 -11.41
N THR A 332 3.56 -18.14 -10.17
CA THR A 332 2.36 -17.33 -9.85
C THR A 332 2.78 -15.91 -9.44
N SER A 333 2.24 -14.88 -10.12
CA SER A 333 2.75 -13.50 -10.08
C SER A 333 1.88 -12.48 -9.34
N THR A 334 1.40 -12.85 -8.15
CA THR A 334 0.93 -11.88 -7.16
C THR A 334 1.28 -12.39 -5.78
N THR A 335 2.24 -11.74 -5.12
CA THR A 335 2.61 -12.02 -3.73
C THR A 335 2.19 -10.82 -2.89
N GLY A 336 1.57 -11.07 -1.73
CA GLY A 336 1.19 -10.00 -0.82
C GLY A 336 1.22 -10.42 0.64
N ALA A 337 1.22 -9.42 1.51
CA ALA A 337 1.09 -9.62 2.94
C ALA A 337 0.03 -8.69 3.50
N THR A 338 -0.68 -9.20 4.51
CA THR A 338 -1.67 -8.45 5.25
C THR A 338 -1.21 -8.37 6.69
N ASN A 339 -1.05 -7.15 7.21
CA ASN A 339 -0.74 -6.93 8.61
C ASN A 339 -2.02 -6.50 9.34
N SER A 340 -2.24 -7.05 10.54
CA SER A 340 -3.31 -6.62 11.44
C SER A 340 -2.77 -5.52 12.33
N ILE A 341 -3.32 -4.32 12.22
CA ILE A 341 -2.92 -3.20 13.05
C ILE A 341 -3.75 -3.27 14.34
N GLU A 342 -3.12 -3.64 15.45
CA GLU A 342 -3.74 -3.48 16.77
C GLU A 342 -3.82 -2.00 17.11
N VAL A 343 -5.03 -1.56 17.42
CA VAL A 343 -5.30 -0.18 17.82
C VAL A 343 -5.55 -0.18 19.31
N SER A 344 -4.53 0.22 20.08
CA SER A 344 -4.65 0.49 21.50
C SER A 344 -3.81 1.69 21.91
N GLU A 345 -4.38 2.59 22.68
CA GLU A 345 -3.65 3.69 23.34
C GLU A 345 -4.16 3.82 24.77
N THR A 346 -3.26 4.22 25.67
CA THR A 346 -3.57 4.69 27.01
C THR A 346 -3.00 6.09 27.23
N ARG A 347 -3.81 7.01 27.76
CA ARG A 347 -3.37 8.34 28.21
C ARG A 347 -3.64 8.55 29.68
N ASN A 348 -2.78 9.33 30.32
CA ASN A 348 -2.98 9.77 31.71
C ASN A 348 -3.75 11.09 31.71
N ILE A 349 -4.84 11.13 32.48
CA ILE A 349 -5.71 12.28 32.67
C ILE A 349 -5.57 12.75 34.11
N THR A 350 -5.28 14.03 34.30
CA THR A 350 -5.22 14.64 35.63
C THR A 350 -6.60 15.14 36.03
N CYS A 351 -7.16 14.56 37.08
CA CYS A 351 -8.45 14.94 37.66
C CYS A 351 -8.20 15.93 38.81
N ALA A 352 -8.65 17.17 38.67
CA ALA A 352 -8.44 18.20 39.69
C ALA A 352 -9.22 17.88 40.98
N PRO A 353 -8.75 18.33 42.16
CA PRO A 353 -9.46 18.19 43.43
C PRO A 353 -10.90 18.67 43.34
N HIS A 354 -11.80 18.02 44.09
CA HIS A 354 -13.20 18.42 44.24
C HIS A 354 -13.90 18.68 42.90
N GLY A 355 -13.79 17.74 41.97
CA GLY A 355 -14.32 17.92 40.62
C GLY A 355 -14.60 16.62 39.89
N LYS A 356 -15.37 16.77 38.81
CA LYS A 356 -15.62 15.74 37.82
C LYS A 356 -14.81 16.05 36.56
N THR A 357 -14.04 15.08 36.11
CA THR A 357 -13.34 15.15 34.82
C THR A 357 -13.97 14.16 33.87
N ILE A 358 -14.37 14.65 32.69
CA ILE A 358 -14.83 13.82 31.58
C ILE A 358 -13.71 13.78 30.56
N GLY A 359 -13.06 12.63 30.42
CA GLY A 359 -12.08 12.42 29.36
C GLY A 359 -12.73 11.74 28.17
N THR A 360 -12.50 12.27 26.97
CA THR A 360 -12.94 11.65 25.71
C THR A 360 -11.74 11.44 24.80
N LEU A 361 -11.44 10.18 24.44
CA LEU A 361 -10.52 9.86 23.36
C LEU A 361 -11.34 9.60 22.09
N VAL A 362 -11.00 10.30 21.00
CA VAL A 362 -11.60 10.08 19.69
C VAL A 362 -10.58 9.49 18.73
N TYR A 363 -10.90 8.30 18.23
CA TYR A 363 -10.11 7.58 17.25
C TYR A 363 -10.81 7.60 15.89
N ARG A 364 -10.08 7.96 14.83
CA ARG A 364 -10.59 7.91 13.45
C ARG A 364 -9.81 6.90 12.62
N LEU A 365 -10.58 6.14 11.86
CA LEU A 365 -10.08 5.22 10.85
C LEU A 365 -10.02 5.96 9.51
N GLY A 366 -8.89 5.85 8.84
CA GLY A 366 -8.73 6.17 7.44
C GLY A 366 -8.68 4.89 6.60
N ASN A 367 -9.02 5.02 5.33
CA ASN A 367 -8.93 3.91 4.38
C ASN A 367 -8.15 4.37 3.15
N ILE A 368 -7.16 3.58 2.76
CA ILE A 368 -6.35 3.86 1.59
C ILE A 368 -6.85 2.96 0.47
N PRO A 369 -7.40 3.52 -0.63
CA PRO A 369 -7.72 2.71 -1.79
C PRO A 369 -6.43 2.05 -2.29
N PRO A 370 -6.49 0.85 -2.89
CA PRO A 370 -5.32 0.21 -3.48
C PRO A 370 -4.58 1.17 -4.42
N THR A 371 -3.42 1.65 -3.98
CA THR A 371 -2.65 2.70 -4.64
C THR A 371 -1.26 2.19 -4.98
N LEU A 372 -0.77 2.56 -6.16
CA LEU A 372 0.58 2.22 -6.61
C LEU A 372 1.59 3.17 -5.95
N TYR A 373 2.54 2.62 -5.22
CA TYR A 373 3.66 3.34 -4.63
C TYR A 373 4.97 2.90 -5.28
N LYS A 374 5.96 3.79 -5.22
CA LYS A 374 7.33 3.57 -5.69
C LYS A 374 8.30 3.84 -4.56
N THR A 375 9.37 3.06 -4.50
CA THR A 375 10.49 3.28 -3.58
C THR A 375 11.78 2.72 -4.15
N THR A 376 12.89 2.97 -3.49
CA THR A 376 14.20 2.46 -3.88
C THR A 376 14.55 1.22 -3.06
N ALA A 377 14.91 0.14 -3.75
CA ALA A 377 15.57 -1.01 -3.15
C ALA A 377 17.08 -0.91 -3.38
N HIS A 378 17.84 -0.90 -2.30
CA HIS A 378 19.30 -1.03 -2.30
C HIS A 378 19.65 -2.51 -2.18
N ARG A 379 20.27 -3.07 -3.21
CA ARG A 379 20.56 -4.50 -3.31
C ARG A 379 22.04 -4.75 -3.50
N TRP A 380 22.59 -5.69 -2.74
CA TRP A 380 23.99 -6.10 -2.87
C TRP A 380 24.09 -7.50 -3.46
N TYR A 381 24.94 -7.66 -4.46
CA TYR A 381 25.14 -8.91 -5.20
C TYR A 381 26.59 -9.39 -5.11
N THR A 382 26.78 -10.70 -5.26
CA THR A 382 28.12 -11.31 -5.34
C THR A 382 28.79 -11.09 -6.71
N GLN A 383 28.05 -10.56 -7.68
CA GLN A 383 28.50 -10.37 -9.07
C GLN A 383 28.22 -8.93 -9.53
N ASN A 384 29.05 -8.44 -10.44
CA ASN A 384 28.92 -7.10 -11.05
C ASN A 384 27.75 -7.09 -12.04
N VAL A 385 26.53 -6.83 -11.55
CA VAL A 385 25.32 -6.68 -12.36
C VAL A 385 25.27 -5.29 -13.01
N THR A 386 24.41 -5.11 -14.02
CA THR A 386 24.30 -3.83 -14.75
C THR A 386 23.95 -2.69 -13.79
N ASP A 387 24.61 -1.55 -13.95
CA ASP A 387 24.46 -0.34 -13.11
C ASP A 387 24.81 -0.52 -11.63
N SER A 388 25.55 -1.58 -11.28
CA SER A 388 26.07 -1.75 -9.92
C SER A 388 27.40 -1.02 -9.69
N THR A 389 27.64 -0.68 -8.43
CA THR A 389 28.87 -0.07 -7.93
C THR A 389 29.51 -0.99 -6.90
N TYR A 390 30.84 -1.13 -6.94
CA TYR A 390 31.54 -2.03 -6.02
C TYR A 390 31.59 -1.42 -4.61
N GLU A 391 31.02 -2.13 -3.65
CA GLU A 391 31.06 -1.85 -2.21
C GLU A 391 31.53 -3.11 -1.48
N ALA A 392 32.84 -3.19 -1.23
CA ALA A 392 33.48 -4.42 -0.77
C ALA A 392 32.74 -5.10 0.41
N PRO A 393 32.45 -6.42 0.34
CA PRO A 393 32.88 -7.37 -0.71
C PRO A 393 31.87 -7.57 -1.85
N TYR A 394 30.84 -6.71 -1.99
CA TYR A 394 29.70 -6.91 -2.88
C TYR A 394 29.54 -5.79 -3.92
N TRP A 395 28.58 -5.96 -4.82
CA TRP A 395 28.20 -4.97 -5.82
C TRP A 395 26.82 -4.42 -5.47
N LYS A 396 26.74 -3.14 -5.08
CA LYS A 396 25.49 -2.45 -4.75
C LYS A 396 24.81 -1.94 -6.01
N ARG A 397 23.51 -2.18 -6.15
CA ARG A 397 22.65 -1.56 -7.15
C ARG A 397 21.43 -0.95 -6.48
N ASP A 398 21.06 0.24 -6.95
CA ASP A 398 19.85 0.93 -6.52
C ASP A 398 18.78 0.71 -7.60
N GLU A 399 17.63 0.18 -7.20
CA GLU A 399 16.56 -0.23 -8.10
C GLU A 399 15.24 0.43 -7.67
N GLU A 400 14.55 1.09 -8.60
CA GLU A 400 13.19 1.55 -8.35
C GLU A 400 12.25 0.33 -8.37
N ILE A 401 11.57 0.09 -7.26
CA ILE A 401 10.53 -0.94 -7.13
C ILE A 401 9.16 -0.29 -7.00
N SER A 402 8.13 -1.00 -7.45
CA SER A 402 6.74 -0.58 -7.33
C SER A 402 5.91 -1.64 -6.62
N PHE A 403 4.98 -1.21 -5.77
CA PHE A 403 4.06 -2.09 -5.06
C PHE A 403 2.70 -1.43 -4.92
N THR A 404 1.65 -2.23 -4.80
CA THR A 404 0.30 -1.74 -4.49
C THR A 404 0.05 -1.91 -3.01
N ALA A 405 -0.35 -0.83 -2.34
CA ALA A 405 -0.73 -0.87 -0.94
C ALA A 405 -2.10 -0.23 -0.71
N GLY A 406 -2.86 -0.78 0.24
CA GLY A 406 -4.18 -0.28 0.59
C GLY A 406 -4.81 -1.04 1.76
N GLY A 407 -5.87 -0.47 2.31
CA GLY A 407 -6.58 -1.02 3.47
C GLY A 407 -6.77 0.01 4.58
N GLY A 408 -7.26 -0.47 5.73
CA GLY A 408 -7.57 0.34 6.89
C GLY A 408 -6.32 0.73 7.66
N ILE A 409 -6.20 2.01 8.00
CA ILE A 409 -5.20 2.57 8.92
C ILE A 409 -5.92 3.51 9.88
N GLY A 410 -5.46 3.72 11.10
CA GLY A 410 -6.03 4.79 11.93
C GLY A 410 -5.09 5.35 12.98
N SER A 411 -5.50 6.46 13.59
CA SER A 411 -4.84 7.07 14.74
C SER A 411 -5.83 7.88 15.58
N ILE A 412 -5.39 8.23 16.78
CA ILE A 412 -6.05 9.20 17.64
C ILE A 412 -5.93 10.58 17.01
N LEU A 413 -7.08 11.26 16.92
CA LEU A 413 -7.17 12.61 16.39
C LEU A 413 -7.25 13.64 17.52
N ASP A 414 -7.95 13.30 18.60
CA ASP A 414 -8.30 14.27 19.64
C ASP A 414 -8.43 13.60 21.03
N ALA A 415 -7.99 14.33 22.05
CA ALA A 415 -8.11 13.97 23.46
C ALA A 415 -8.60 15.20 24.21
N THR A 416 -9.90 15.25 24.50
CA THR A 416 -10.50 16.37 25.22
C THR A 416 -10.75 15.99 26.67
N THR A 417 -10.58 16.97 27.56
CA THR A 417 -10.88 16.85 28.99
C THR A 417 -11.77 18.00 29.40
N ASP A 418 -13.01 17.70 29.73
CA ASP A 418 -13.94 18.69 30.27
C ASP A 418 -13.96 18.58 31.79
N PHE A 419 -13.76 19.71 32.47
CA PHE A 419 -13.73 19.78 33.93
C PHE A 419 -14.97 20.49 34.46
N TYR A 420 -15.64 19.84 35.40
CA TYR A 420 -16.79 20.37 36.11
C TYR A 420 -16.48 20.39 37.62
N PRO A 421 -16.35 21.56 38.25
CA PRO A 421 -16.14 21.63 39.71
C PRO A 421 -17.33 20.99 40.45
N TYR A 422 -17.04 20.18 41.48
CA TYR A 422 -18.00 19.40 42.26
C TYR A 422 -18.15 19.96 43.67
N PHE A 423 -19.38 20.02 44.18
CA PHE A 423 -19.62 20.32 45.60
C PHE A 423 -20.74 19.43 46.15
N GLY A 424 -20.38 18.45 46.98
CA GLY A 424 -21.33 17.63 47.72
C GLY A 424 -20.66 16.93 48.89
N THR A 425 -21.23 17.09 50.08
CA THR A 425 -20.94 16.27 51.27
C THR A 425 -22.01 15.22 51.37
N GLY A 426 -21.61 13.94 51.32
CA GLY A 426 -22.48 12.82 50.99
C GLY A 426 -23.88 12.85 51.57
N HIS A 427 -24.88 12.75 50.70
CA HIS A 427 -26.00 11.79 50.75
C HIS A 427 -26.80 11.97 49.44
N ASP A 428 -26.99 10.85 48.72
CA ASP A 428 -27.77 10.62 47.50
C ASP A 428 -27.29 11.22 46.16
N PHE A 429 -26.88 10.30 45.27
CA PHE A 429 -26.14 10.49 44.02
C PHE A 429 -26.98 10.83 42.78
N PHE A 430 -28.30 11.04 42.90
CA PHE A 430 -29.20 11.04 41.72
C PHE A 430 -29.92 12.35 41.37
N ASP A 431 -29.79 13.43 42.16
CA ASP A 431 -30.35 14.74 41.81
C ASP A 431 -29.28 15.85 41.91
N MET A 432 -28.40 15.96 40.90
CA MET A 432 -27.34 16.99 40.86
C MET A 432 -27.75 18.19 40.01
N VAL A 433 -27.81 19.40 40.60
CA VAL A 433 -28.11 20.65 39.89
C VAL A 433 -26.81 21.45 39.70
N PRO A 434 -26.45 21.85 38.46
CA PRO A 434 -25.36 22.78 38.21
C PRO A 434 -25.58 24.09 38.99
N LEU A 435 -24.59 24.51 39.78
CA LEU A 435 -24.66 25.77 40.55
C LEU A 435 -24.34 26.99 39.69
N GLU A 436 -23.66 26.85 38.54
CA GLU A 436 -23.39 27.97 37.65
C GLU A 436 -24.71 28.65 37.22
N GLY A 437 -24.76 29.97 37.31
CA GLY A 437 -25.99 30.73 37.05
C GLY A 437 -26.99 30.74 38.21
N LYS A 438 -26.77 29.96 39.29
CA LYS A 438 -27.68 29.91 40.44
C LYS A 438 -27.40 31.02 41.46
N ARG A 439 -28.49 31.42 42.11
CA ARG A 439 -28.51 32.23 43.33
C ARG A 439 -28.67 31.28 44.51
N ILE A 440 -27.80 31.39 45.51
CA ILE A 440 -27.81 30.50 46.68
C ILE A 440 -27.74 31.31 47.97
N LYS A 441 -28.37 30.82 49.03
CA LYS A 441 -28.49 31.51 50.32
C LYS A 441 -27.91 30.65 51.45
N SER A 442 -27.13 31.26 52.35
CA SER A 442 -26.55 30.58 53.54
C SER A 442 -27.49 30.56 54.72
N SER A 443 -27.17 29.74 55.74
CA SER A 443 -27.93 29.69 56.99
C SER A 443 -27.91 31.03 57.74
N LYS A 444 -26.89 31.86 57.47
CA LYS A 444 -26.75 33.23 58.00
C LYS A 444 -27.52 34.28 57.19
N GLY A 445 -28.16 33.87 56.10
CA GLY A 445 -28.91 34.75 55.20
C GLY A 445 -28.05 35.50 54.18
N GLU A 446 -26.77 35.13 54.03
CA GLU A 446 -25.89 35.69 52.99
C GLU A 446 -26.29 35.12 51.62
N ILE A 447 -26.29 35.94 50.59
CA ILE A 447 -26.70 35.54 49.24
C ILE A 447 -25.51 35.58 48.31
N TYR A 448 -25.34 34.52 47.52
CA TYR A 448 -24.27 34.42 46.54
C TYR A 448 -24.85 34.23 45.14
N LEU A 449 -24.18 34.83 44.15
CA LEU A 449 -24.31 34.46 42.74
C LEU A 449 -23.14 33.56 42.37
N CYS A 450 -23.43 32.39 41.80
CA CYS A 450 -22.41 31.51 41.25
C CYS A 450 -22.12 31.95 39.80
N LEU A 451 -20.92 32.48 39.59
CA LEU A 451 -20.48 33.11 38.35
C LEU A 451 -19.00 32.80 38.13
N ASP A 452 -18.66 32.27 36.95
CA ASP A 452 -17.32 31.78 36.58
C ASP A 452 -16.81 30.65 37.50
N GLY A 453 -17.70 29.78 37.96
CA GLY A 453 -17.35 28.67 38.86
C GLY A 453 -17.00 29.11 40.30
N VAL A 454 -17.24 30.38 40.67
CA VAL A 454 -17.03 30.89 42.04
C VAL A 454 -18.31 31.48 42.63
N ALA A 455 -18.50 31.33 43.95
CA ALA A 455 -19.59 31.97 44.68
C ALA A 455 -19.20 33.39 45.08
N ARG A 456 -19.90 34.38 44.53
CA ARG A 456 -19.67 35.80 44.80
C ARG A 456 -20.74 36.35 45.71
N LEU A 457 -20.32 36.86 46.88
CA LEU A 457 -21.23 37.44 47.87
C LEU A 457 -21.90 38.69 47.30
N LEU A 458 -23.23 38.77 47.42
CA LEU A 458 -24.00 39.97 47.17
C LEU A 458 -24.14 40.71 48.50
N THR A 459 -23.39 41.81 48.64
CA THR A 459 -23.15 42.43 49.95
C THR A 459 -24.36 43.14 50.58
N SER A 460 -25.42 43.38 49.82
CA SER A 460 -26.64 44.02 50.31
C SER A 460 -27.87 43.56 49.53
N SER A 461 -29.05 43.78 50.13
CA SER A 461 -30.33 43.59 49.43
C SER A 461 -30.48 44.52 48.22
N ALA A 462 -29.88 45.71 48.26
CA ALA A 462 -29.88 46.66 47.15
C ALA A 462 -29.08 46.14 45.96
N VAL A 463 -27.94 45.47 46.19
CA VAL A 463 -27.17 44.78 45.14
C VAL A 463 -28.00 43.66 44.52
N TYR A 464 -28.63 42.81 45.33
CA TYR A 464 -29.47 41.72 44.84
C TYR A 464 -30.64 42.23 43.97
N GLN A 465 -31.41 43.19 44.49
CA GLN A 465 -32.54 43.77 43.76
C GLN A 465 -32.09 44.53 42.51
N GLY A 466 -30.90 45.13 42.54
CA GLY A 466 -30.27 45.77 41.40
C GLY A 466 -29.80 44.80 40.30
N LEU A 467 -29.76 43.49 40.55
CA LEU A 467 -29.42 42.46 39.57
C LEU A 467 -30.64 41.68 39.06
N PHE A 468 -31.53 41.28 39.98
CA PHE A 468 -32.60 40.32 39.68
C PHE A 468 -34.01 40.95 39.75
N GLY A 469 -34.15 42.06 40.48
CA GLY A 469 -35.38 42.81 40.57
C GLY A 469 -36.51 42.17 41.39
N ASP A 470 -36.32 40.96 41.88
CA ASP A 470 -37.19 40.24 42.81
C ASP A 470 -36.68 40.34 44.26
N ASP A 471 -37.42 39.73 45.19
CA ASP A 471 -36.91 39.50 46.55
C ASP A 471 -36.04 38.24 46.59
N TYR A 472 -35.23 38.11 47.65
CA TYR A 472 -34.36 36.95 47.82
C TYR A 472 -35.00 35.85 48.69
N ASN A 473 -36.30 35.94 48.98
CA ASN A 473 -36.98 34.98 49.85
C ASN A 473 -37.14 33.62 49.18
N SER A 474 -37.19 33.60 47.85
CA SER A 474 -37.26 32.39 47.01
C SER A 474 -35.89 31.80 46.64
N VAL A 475 -34.79 32.44 47.06
CA VAL A 475 -33.44 31.94 46.81
C VAL A 475 -33.21 30.67 47.61
N GLU A 476 -32.69 29.66 46.94
CA GLU A 476 -32.45 28.33 47.50
C GLU A 476 -31.51 28.39 48.71
N LEU A 477 -32.00 27.91 49.86
CA LEU A 477 -31.21 27.79 51.08
C LEU A 477 -30.34 26.54 50.99
N LEU A 478 -29.02 26.72 50.94
CA LEU A 478 -28.04 25.64 50.99
C LEU A 478 -27.39 25.59 52.37
N SER A 479 -26.90 24.40 52.74
CA SER A 479 -26.15 24.25 53.99
C SER A 479 -24.85 25.07 53.94
N ASP A 480 -24.42 25.58 55.09
CA ASP A 480 -23.15 26.31 55.19
C ASP A 480 -21.96 25.46 54.72
N THR A 481 -22.04 24.15 54.88
CA THR A 481 -21.07 23.18 54.35
C THR A 481 -20.96 23.28 52.83
N VAL A 482 -22.08 23.30 52.11
CA VAL A 482 -22.11 23.42 50.65
C VAL A 482 -21.57 24.79 50.21
N ILE A 483 -21.98 25.86 50.90
CA ILE A 483 -21.57 27.22 50.57
C ILE A 483 -20.08 27.46 50.82
N ASN A 484 -19.54 26.94 51.91
CA ASN A 484 -18.11 27.08 52.24
C ASN A 484 -17.21 26.25 51.33
N ALA A 485 -17.76 25.23 50.67
CA ALA A 485 -17.01 24.42 49.71
C ALA A 485 -16.81 25.15 48.36
N VAL A 486 -17.75 26.01 47.94
CA VAL A 486 -17.59 26.78 46.69
C VAL A 486 -16.49 27.83 46.83
N ALA A 487 -15.54 27.85 45.90
CA ALA A 487 -14.49 28.86 45.82
C ALA A 487 -15.09 30.27 45.87
N LYS A 488 -14.56 31.11 46.77
CA LYS A 488 -15.10 32.45 46.98
C LYS A 488 -14.46 33.42 46.01
N GLY A 489 -15.28 33.97 45.12
CA GLY A 489 -14.92 35.14 44.34
C GLY A 489 -15.03 36.40 45.19
N GLY A 490 -14.40 37.49 44.76
CA GLY A 490 -14.62 38.77 45.45
C GLY A 490 -16.07 39.23 45.31
N ALA A 491 -16.55 39.90 46.35
CA ALA A 491 -17.96 40.25 46.49
C ALA A 491 -18.41 41.28 45.44
N ILE A 492 -19.70 41.24 45.09
CA ILE A 492 -20.36 42.26 44.28
C ILE A 492 -20.92 43.31 45.25
N THR A 493 -20.36 44.52 45.14
CA THR A 493 -20.54 45.59 46.14
C THR A 493 -21.26 46.83 45.65
N ALA A 494 -21.57 46.91 44.35
CA ALA A 494 -22.14 48.11 43.74
C ALA A 494 -23.66 48.00 43.56
N ASP A 495 -24.39 49.02 44.01
CA ASP A 495 -25.81 49.16 43.71
C ASP A 495 -26.01 49.41 42.20
N HIS A 496 -26.94 48.67 41.59
CA HIS A 496 -27.18 48.63 40.14
C HIS A 496 -25.95 48.19 39.36
N ALA A 497 -25.52 46.94 39.61
CA ALA A 497 -24.35 46.36 38.97
C ALA A 497 -24.58 46.05 37.48
N LEU A 498 -25.79 46.07 36.93
CA LEU A 498 -26.02 45.93 35.48
C LEU A 498 -26.06 47.31 34.82
N ILE A 499 -25.13 47.56 33.89
CA ILE A 499 -24.98 48.87 33.25
C ILE A 499 -24.89 48.75 31.73
N THR A 500 -25.34 49.77 31.02
CA THR A 500 -25.14 49.92 29.57
C THR A 500 -24.64 51.32 29.23
N SER A 501 -24.10 51.50 28.02
CA SER A 501 -23.54 52.77 27.58
C SER A 501 -24.63 53.81 27.30
N ASN A 502 -24.33 55.08 27.57
CA ASN A 502 -25.18 56.21 27.19
C ASN A 502 -25.19 56.46 25.67
N ASP A 503 -24.26 55.84 24.94
CA ASP A 503 -24.01 56.09 23.51
C ASP A 503 -24.85 55.20 22.59
N GLY A 504 -25.88 54.53 23.13
CA GLY A 504 -26.83 53.71 22.36
C GLY A 504 -26.29 52.35 21.91
N GLN A 505 -25.14 51.90 22.43
CA GLN A 505 -24.62 50.58 22.17
C GLN A 505 -25.40 49.50 22.93
N PRO A 506 -25.68 48.33 22.33
CA PRO A 506 -26.55 47.31 22.93
C PRO A 506 -25.86 46.48 24.03
N GLU A 507 -24.55 46.64 24.26
CA GLU A 507 -23.86 45.79 25.23
C GLU A 507 -24.28 46.10 26.67
N VAL A 508 -24.50 45.04 27.43
CA VAL A 508 -24.75 45.10 28.87
C VAL A 508 -23.54 44.56 29.61
N TYR A 509 -23.19 45.24 30.69
CA TYR A 509 -22.04 44.91 31.51
C TYR A 509 -22.46 44.66 32.95
N LEU A 510 -21.83 43.68 33.59
CA LEU A 510 -21.82 43.55 35.04
C LEU A 510 -20.67 44.40 35.60
N LEU A 511 -20.98 45.30 36.52
CA LEU A 511 -20.02 46.06 37.30
C LEU A 511 -19.58 45.19 38.48
N ASP A 512 -18.39 44.63 38.35
CA ASP A 512 -17.80 43.66 39.27
C ASP A 512 -16.42 44.20 39.70
N GLN A 513 -16.25 44.45 41.01
CA GLN A 513 -14.99 44.98 41.57
C GLN A 513 -14.48 46.25 40.84
N ASN A 514 -15.39 47.18 40.53
CA ASN A 514 -15.09 48.43 39.81
C ASN A 514 -14.61 48.24 38.36
N LYS A 515 -14.78 47.03 37.80
CA LYS A 515 -14.55 46.71 36.39
C LYS A 515 -15.88 46.46 35.67
N LYS A 516 -16.00 46.87 34.41
CA LYS A 516 -17.09 46.47 33.54
C LYS A 516 -16.76 45.12 32.90
N ARG A 517 -17.61 44.13 33.10
CA ARG A 517 -17.49 42.81 32.49
C ARG A 517 -18.59 42.64 31.47
N TRP A 518 -18.22 42.49 30.20
CA TRP A 518 -19.21 42.38 29.12
C TRP A 518 -19.96 41.05 29.24
N ILE A 519 -21.29 41.11 29.23
CA ILE A 519 -22.15 39.92 29.13
C ILE A 519 -22.35 39.68 27.63
N GLN A 520 -21.76 38.59 27.12
CA GLN A 520 -21.52 38.36 25.69
C GLN A 520 -22.79 38.47 24.83
N ASP A 521 -23.91 37.94 25.32
CA ASP A 521 -25.16 37.88 24.59
C ASP A 521 -26.39 37.78 25.52
N PRO A 522 -27.61 37.99 24.99
CA PRO A 522 -28.84 37.86 25.76
C PRO A 522 -29.07 36.48 26.37
N THR A 523 -28.58 35.41 25.75
CA THR A 523 -28.69 34.05 26.28
C THR A 523 -27.92 33.92 27.59
N THR A 524 -26.67 34.39 27.60
CA THR A 524 -25.82 34.48 28.79
C THR A 524 -26.47 35.36 29.85
N PHE A 525 -27.01 36.51 29.48
CA PHE A 525 -27.71 37.40 30.41
C PHE A 525 -28.87 36.70 31.14
N ASN A 526 -29.73 36.03 30.37
CA ASN A 526 -30.89 35.32 30.90
C ASN A 526 -30.50 34.06 31.69
N PHE A 527 -29.41 33.38 31.32
CA PHE A 527 -28.90 32.21 32.02
C PHE A 527 -28.54 32.52 33.48
N TYR A 528 -27.87 33.66 33.74
CA TYR A 528 -27.57 34.13 35.09
C TYR A 528 -28.78 34.74 35.82
N GLY A 529 -29.96 34.74 35.18
CA GLY A 529 -31.21 35.26 35.75
C GLY A 529 -31.25 36.78 35.91
N PHE A 530 -30.32 37.52 35.27
CA PHE A 530 -30.30 38.97 35.34
C PHE A 530 -31.58 39.58 34.76
N ASN A 531 -31.98 40.71 35.32
CA ASN A 531 -33.22 41.37 34.93
C ASN A 531 -32.93 42.59 34.05
N TRP A 532 -33.48 42.59 32.83
CA TRP A 532 -33.32 43.67 31.86
C TRP A 532 -33.83 45.01 32.37
N ASP A 533 -34.87 45.02 33.22
CA ASP A 533 -35.44 46.25 33.81
C ASP A 533 -34.50 46.90 34.86
N ARG A 534 -33.43 46.19 35.25
CA ARG A 534 -32.42 46.68 36.21
C ARG A 534 -31.17 47.21 35.55
N VAL A 535 -31.07 47.15 34.22
CA VAL A 535 -29.97 47.74 33.46
C VAL A 535 -30.08 49.26 33.51
N VAL A 536 -29.04 49.92 34.02
CA VAL A 536 -29.00 51.38 34.10
C VAL A 536 -27.97 51.97 33.14
N GLN A 537 -28.32 53.11 32.54
CA GLN A 537 -27.38 53.86 31.69
C GLN A 537 -26.31 54.54 32.54
N LYS A 538 -25.04 54.26 32.25
CA LYS A 538 -23.87 54.91 32.86
C LYS A 538 -22.78 55.17 31.83
N ASN A 539 -21.86 56.07 32.15
CA ASN A 539 -20.61 56.21 31.40
C ASN A 539 -19.71 54.99 31.69
N VAL A 540 -19.89 53.93 30.89
CA VAL A 540 -19.17 52.66 31.03
C VAL A 540 -17.66 52.79 30.83
N ASN A 541 -17.19 53.82 30.12
CA ASN A 541 -15.76 54.02 29.83
C ASN A 541 -14.95 54.49 31.05
N ARG A 542 -15.63 54.87 32.14
CA ARG A 542 -14.97 55.21 33.41
C ARG A 542 -14.51 53.98 34.20
N PHE A 543 -14.97 52.77 33.82
CA PHE A 543 -14.60 51.51 34.46
C PHE A 543 -13.59 50.75 33.60
N ALA A 544 -12.61 50.11 34.24
CA ALA A 544 -11.68 49.23 33.55
C ALA A 544 -12.41 47.99 33.01
N THR A 545 -11.97 47.47 31.86
CA THR A 545 -12.54 46.26 31.28
C THR A 545 -12.08 45.03 32.07
N GLY A 546 -13.03 44.21 32.50
CA GLY A 546 -12.79 42.88 33.06
C GLY A 546 -13.12 41.79 32.06
N ASP A 547 -12.99 40.54 32.48
CA ASP A 547 -13.21 39.38 31.63
C ASP A 547 -14.66 39.28 31.15
N VAL A 548 -14.85 38.82 29.92
CA VAL A 548 -16.17 38.59 29.31
C VAL A 548 -16.88 37.47 30.06
N ILE A 549 -18.15 37.68 30.40
CA ILE A 549 -19.04 36.68 30.96
C ILE A 549 -19.70 35.96 29.78
N LYS A 550 -19.54 34.64 29.73
CA LYS A 550 -20.07 33.78 28.67
C LYS A 550 -20.77 32.56 29.26
N TYR A 551 -21.85 32.13 28.63
CA TYR A 551 -22.45 30.82 28.85
C TYR A 551 -21.95 29.88 27.74
N VAL A 552 -21.49 28.69 28.12
CA VAL A 552 -21.07 27.63 27.20
C VAL A 552 -21.97 26.43 27.51
N GLU A 553 -22.80 26.03 26.54
CA GLU A 553 -23.72 24.88 26.66
C GLU A 553 -22.98 23.55 26.85
#